data_AF-A0A4S2HL46-F1
#
_entry.id   AF-A0A4S2HL46-F1
#
_cell.length_a   1.000
_cell.length_b   1.000
_cell.length_c   1.000
_cell.angle_alpha   90.00
_cell.angle_beta   90.00
_cell.angle_gamma   90.00
#
_symmetry.space_group_name_H-M   'P 1'
#
loop_
_entity.id
_entity.type
_entity.pdbx_description
1 polymer ?
#
loop_
_entity_poly.entity_id
_entity_poly.type
_entity_poly.pdbx_seq_one_letter_code
_entity_poly.pdbx_strand_id
1 'polypeptide(L)'
;MAFPEIKKNTLEKFEKIVEICKHLSVELNCFVMLGIPGISVEESMKTIEKLNNYNVRIRPTVYTPYYEMNSDMQLNELSKFNRQLLGKSFSYDEKLKLYNVIFGDVLKNTKVDKSLE
;
A
#
# COMPACT_ATOMS: atom_id res chain seq x y z
N MET A 1 0.00 6.95 16.89
CA MET A 1 -0.47 5.68 17.50
C MET A 1 0.37 4.56 16.89
N ALA A 2 0.96 3.69 17.71
CA ALA A 2 1.70 2.52 17.20
C ALA A 2 0.72 1.35 16.95
N PHE A 3 0.97 0.55 15.92
CA PHE A 3 0.18 -0.66 15.66
C PHE A 3 0.32 -1.68 16.80
N PRO A 4 -0.73 -2.48 17.10
CA PRO A 4 -0.65 -3.60 18.02
C PRO A 4 0.50 -4.55 17.65
N GLU A 5 1.18 -5.13 18.64
CA GLU A 5 2.32 -6.05 18.43
C GLU A 5 1.99 -7.20 17.47
N ILE A 6 0.77 -7.73 17.53
CA ILE A 6 0.31 -8.81 16.63
C ILE A 6 0.31 -8.40 15.14
N LYS A 7 0.23 -7.10 14.86
CA LYS A 7 0.29 -6.53 13.51
C LYS A 7 1.71 -6.16 13.08
N LYS A 8 2.69 -6.27 13.97
CA LYS A 8 4.11 -6.09 13.65
C LYS A 8 4.66 -7.40 13.11
N ASN A 9 4.84 -7.47 11.79
CA ASN A 9 5.55 -8.59 11.18
C ASN A 9 7.04 -8.26 11.08
N THR A 10 7.88 -9.24 11.42
CA THR A 10 9.32 -9.13 11.19
C THR A 10 9.61 -9.33 9.70
N LEU A 11 10.67 -8.67 9.22
CA LEU A 11 11.17 -8.88 7.86
C LEU A 11 11.46 -10.36 7.60
N GLU A 12 12.00 -11.06 8.59
CA GLU A 12 12.31 -12.51 8.50
C GLU A 12 11.07 -13.35 8.18
N LYS A 13 9.90 -13.03 8.76
CA LYS A 13 8.65 -13.74 8.45
C LYS A 13 8.23 -13.49 7.01
N PHE A 14 8.38 -12.26 6.53
CA PHE A 14 8.09 -11.91 5.15
C PHE A 14 9.03 -12.66 4.17
N GLU A 15 10.33 -12.70 4.44
CA GLU A 15 11.31 -13.41 3.61
C GLU A 15 11.02 -14.91 3.51
N LYS A 16 10.62 -15.54 4.61
CA LYS A 16 10.18 -16.95 4.61
C LYS A 16 8.98 -17.18 3.69
N ILE A 17 8.01 -16.25 3.69
CA ILE A 17 6.85 -16.35 2.79
C ILE A 17 7.28 -16.20 1.33
N VAL A 18 8.17 -15.25 1.03
CA VAL A 18 8.73 -15.06 -0.31
C VAL A 18 9.40 -16.35 -0.81
N GLU A 19 10.21 -17.00 0.03
CA GLU A 19 10.89 -18.25 -0.32
C GLU A 19 9.91 -19.39 -0.61
N ILE A 20 8.89 -19.57 0.24
CA ILE A 20 7.84 -20.58 0.04
C ILE A 20 7.09 -20.33 -1.26
N CYS A 21 6.65 -19.10 -1.51
CA CYS A 21 5.96 -18.73 -2.74
C CYS A 21 6.81 -19.01 -3.99
N LYS A 22 8.11 -18.68 -3.93
CA LYS A 22 9.06 -18.96 -5.01
C LYS A 22 9.21 -20.46 -5.27
N HIS A 23 9.37 -21.27 -4.23
CA HIS A 23 9.49 -22.73 -4.36
C HIS A 23 8.23 -23.35 -4.98
N LEU A 24 7.05 -22.84 -4.61
CA LEU A 24 5.76 -23.33 -5.10
C LEU A 24 5.32 -22.68 -6.42
N SER A 25 6.13 -21.79 -7.01
CA SER A 25 5.76 -21.02 -8.21
C SER A 25 4.43 -20.27 -8.06
N VAL A 26 4.17 -19.72 -6.87
CA VAL A 26 3.01 -18.89 -6.54
C VAL A 26 3.41 -17.43 -6.56
N GLU A 27 2.62 -16.58 -7.24
CA GLU A 27 2.82 -15.13 -7.22
C GLU A 27 2.41 -14.54 -5.85
N LEU A 28 3.37 -13.92 -5.15
CA LEU A 28 3.09 -13.22 -3.91
C LEU A 28 2.55 -11.81 -4.19
N ASN A 29 1.30 -11.57 -3.78
CA ASN A 29 0.62 -10.29 -3.87
C ASN A 29 0.69 -9.51 -2.55
N CYS A 30 1.36 -8.36 -2.56
CA CYS A 30 1.59 -7.50 -1.40
C CYS A 30 0.67 -6.27 -1.46
N PHE A 31 -0.35 -6.21 -0.61
CA PHE A 31 -1.18 -5.02 -0.44
C PHE A 31 -0.47 -4.03 0.49
N VAL A 32 -0.23 -2.81 0.00
CA VAL A 32 0.51 -1.77 0.75
C VAL A 32 -0.37 -0.55 0.92
N MET A 33 -0.69 -0.19 2.16
CA MET A 33 -1.42 1.03 2.48
C MET A 33 -0.46 2.19 2.65
N LEU A 34 -0.69 3.29 1.94
CA LEU A 34 0.13 4.49 1.91
C LEU A 34 -0.63 5.69 2.48
N GLY A 35 0.08 6.62 3.09
CA GLY A 35 -0.52 7.81 3.70
C GLY A 35 -1.14 7.56 5.08
N ILE A 36 -0.68 6.53 5.80
CA ILE A 36 -1.08 6.26 7.18
C ILE A 36 -0.57 7.39 8.09
N PRO A 37 -1.42 8.01 8.93
CA PRO A 37 -0.99 9.04 9.86
C PRO A 37 0.15 8.56 10.78
N GLY A 38 1.23 9.32 10.83
CA GLY A 38 2.41 9.01 11.64
C GLY A 38 3.45 8.11 10.96
N ILE A 39 3.25 7.75 9.69
CA ILE A 39 4.28 7.16 8.83
C ILE A 39 4.72 8.20 7.82
N SER A 40 6.03 8.43 7.73
CA SER A 40 6.59 9.40 6.78
C SER A 40 6.54 8.87 5.33
N VAL A 41 6.62 9.78 4.37
CA VAL A 41 6.70 9.39 2.96
C VAL A 41 7.98 8.61 2.69
N GLU A 42 9.09 8.96 3.34
CA GLU A 42 10.37 8.26 3.22
C GLU A 42 10.28 6.82 3.74
N GLU A 43 9.62 6.60 4.88
CA GLU A 43 9.39 5.24 5.40
C GLU A 43 8.51 4.40 4.46
N SER A 44 7.52 5.04 3.86
CA SER A 44 6.67 4.44 2.83
C SER A 44 7.50 4.04 1.60
N MET A 45 8.36 4.93 1.09
CA MET A 45 9.23 4.65 -0.06
C MET A 45 10.23 3.53 0.22
N LYS A 46 10.85 3.52 1.40
CA LYS A 46 11.74 2.42 1.82
C LYS A 46 11.04 1.08 1.80
N THR A 47 9.77 1.03 2.21
CA THR A 47 8.96 -0.20 2.15
C THR A 47 8.76 -0.65 0.72
N ILE A 48 8.39 0.27 -0.18
CA ILE A 48 8.19 -0.03 -1.61
C ILE A 48 9.46 -0.52 -2.29
N GLU A 49 10.58 0.17 -2.07
CA GLU A 49 11.90 -0.21 -2.59
C GLU A 49 12.29 -1.61 -2.13
N LYS A 50 12.09 -1.89 -0.84
CA LYS A 50 12.42 -3.20 -0.26
C LYS A 50 11.58 -4.30 -0.88
N LEU A 51 10.26 -4.09 -1.05
CA LEU A 51 9.37 -5.05 -1.69
C LEU A 51 9.75 -5.29 -3.16
N ASN A 52 10.14 -4.24 -3.90
CA ASN A 52 10.57 -4.37 -5.29
C ASN A 52 11.76 -5.33 -5.45
N ASN A 53 12.67 -5.39 -4.48
CA ASN A 53 13.83 -6.29 -4.51
C ASN A 53 13.45 -7.78 -4.43
N TYR A 54 12.26 -8.13 -3.95
CA TYR A 54 11.81 -9.52 -3.84
C TYR A 54 11.00 -10.01 -5.04
N ASN A 55 10.89 -9.21 -6.11
CA ASN A 55 10.10 -9.53 -7.30
C ASN A 55 8.65 -9.95 -6.98
N VAL A 56 8.05 -9.31 -5.98
CA VAL A 56 6.65 -9.52 -5.57
C VAL A 56 5.73 -8.55 -6.31
N ARG A 57 4.45 -8.90 -6.40
CA ARG A 57 3.44 -8.00 -6.96
C ARG A 57 2.97 -7.01 -5.90
N ILE A 58 3.30 -5.73 -6.06
CA ILE A 58 2.86 -4.67 -5.13
C ILE A 58 1.53 -4.08 -5.59
N ARG A 59 0.55 -4.03 -4.68
CA ARG A 59 -0.74 -3.35 -4.87
C ARG A 59 -0.85 -2.20 -3.86
N PRO A 60 -0.38 -1.00 -4.21
CA PRO A 60 -0.51 0.17 -3.35
C PRO A 60 -1.96 0.64 -3.28
N THR A 61 -2.36 1.18 -2.12
CA THR A 61 -3.66 1.83 -1.93
C THR A 61 -3.51 2.99 -0.95
N VAL A 62 -4.38 3.99 -1.05
CA VAL A 62 -4.46 5.06 -0.06
C VAL A 62 -5.09 4.53 1.23
N TYR A 63 -4.51 4.90 2.38
CA TYR A 63 -5.10 4.72 3.68
C TYR A 63 -6.35 5.60 3.83
N THR A 64 -7.45 5.01 4.29
CA THR A 64 -8.70 5.73 4.51
C THR A 64 -9.25 5.37 5.89
N PRO A 65 -9.42 6.35 6.81
CA PRO A 65 -9.81 6.10 8.19
C PRO A 65 -11.33 5.89 8.30
N TYR A 66 -11.87 4.80 7.74
CA TYR A 66 -13.31 4.54 7.72
C TYR A 66 -13.97 4.48 9.10
N TYR A 67 -13.19 4.21 10.16
CA TYR A 67 -13.69 4.23 11.53
C TYR A 67 -14.08 5.64 12.01
N GLU A 68 -13.70 6.70 11.29
CA GLU A 68 -14.11 8.08 11.58
C GLU A 68 -15.46 8.42 10.93
N MET A 69 -15.99 7.57 10.04
CA MET A 69 -17.30 7.78 9.42
C MET A 69 -18.44 7.54 10.41
N ASN A 70 -19.52 8.32 10.26
CA ASN A 70 -20.75 8.14 11.02
C ASN A 70 -21.98 8.40 10.13
N SER A 71 -23.17 8.06 10.64
CA SER A 71 -24.45 8.15 9.92
C SER A 71 -24.88 9.58 9.59
N ASP A 72 -24.36 10.57 10.30
CA ASP A 72 -24.83 11.96 10.24
C ASP A 72 -24.01 12.80 9.23
N MET A 73 -22.92 12.22 8.71
CA MET A 73 -22.04 12.88 7.74
C MET A 73 -22.76 13.24 6.45
N GLN A 74 -22.56 14.47 6.02
CA GLN A 74 -23.04 14.95 4.72
C GLN A 74 -22.12 14.49 3.58
N LEU A 75 -22.61 14.54 2.33
CA LEU A 75 -21.89 14.04 1.15
C LEU A 75 -20.48 14.67 0.97
N ASN A 76 -20.35 15.97 1.26
CA ASN A 76 -19.07 16.67 1.22
C ASN A 76 -18.07 16.15 2.28
N GLU A 77 -18.55 15.69 3.43
CA GLU A 77 -17.72 15.06 4.46
C GLU A 77 -17.32 13.65 4.05
N LEU A 78 -18.25 12.89 3.49
CA LEU A 78 -18.00 11.55 2.94
C LEU A 78 -16.96 11.56 1.81
N SER A 79 -16.91 12.63 1.01
CA SER A 79 -15.93 12.79 -0.07
C SER A 79 -14.47 12.70 0.40
N LYS A 80 -14.20 13.03 1.68
CA LYS A 80 -12.86 12.94 2.28
C LYS A 80 -12.38 11.48 2.44
N PHE A 81 -13.28 10.50 2.38
CA PHE A 81 -12.99 9.08 2.48
C PHE A 81 -12.83 8.38 1.12
N ASN A 82 -12.61 9.15 0.05
CA ASN A 82 -12.29 8.61 -1.26
C ASN A 82 -10.88 7.98 -1.24
N ARG A 83 -10.77 6.70 -1.59
CA ARG A 83 -9.49 5.96 -1.68
C ARG A 83 -8.54 6.46 -2.77
N GLN A 84 -8.94 7.46 -3.54
CA GLN A 84 -8.10 8.12 -4.53
C GLN A 84 -7.47 9.42 -4.01
N LEU A 85 -7.89 9.90 -2.83
CA LEU A 85 -7.46 11.18 -2.28
C LEU A 85 -6.59 10.97 -1.04
N LEU A 86 -5.37 11.51 -1.09
CA LEU A 86 -4.52 11.62 0.08
C LEU A 86 -5.02 12.72 1.01
N GLY A 87 -4.95 12.48 2.32
CA GLY A 87 -5.35 13.43 3.36
C GLY A 87 -4.61 14.78 3.27
N LYS A 88 -5.14 15.79 3.97
CA LYS A 88 -4.56 17.15 3.99
C LYS A 88 -3.18 17.22 4.65
N SER A 89 -2.79 16.20 5.41
CA SER A 89 -1.56 16.17 6.21
C SER A 89 -0.26 16.06 5.42
N PHE A 90 -0.33 15.95 4.09
CA PHE A 90 0.84 15.85 3.20
C PHE A 90 1.01 17.12 2.37
N SER A 91 2.26 17.56 2.23
CA SER A 91 2.66 18.62 1.29
C SER A 91 2.41 18.20 -0.16
N TYR A 92 2.52 19.16 -1.08
CA TYR A 92 2.33 18.89 -2.51
C TYR A 92 3.33 17.86 -3.04
N ASP A 93 4.62 18.02 -2.71
CA ASP A 93 5.68 17.12 -3.17
C ASP A 93 5.54 15.71 -2.59
N GLU A 94 5.12 15.60 -1.33
CA GLU A 94 4.81 14.32 -0.70
C GLU A 94 3.65 13.60 -1.38
N LYS A 95 2.58 14.34 -1.69
CA LYS A 95 1.43 13.80 -2.43
C LYS A 95 1.86 13.31 -3.82
N LEU A 96 2.69 14.07 -4.52
CA LEU A 96 3.18 13.70 -5.84
C LEU A 96 3.98 12.39 -5.79
N LYS A 97 4.88 12.23 -4.81
CA LYS A 97 5.63 10.98 -4.58
C LYS A 97 4.69 9.80 -4.33
N LEU A 98 3.74 9.95 -3.41
CA LEU A 98 2.79 8.89 -3.07
C LEU A 98 1.88 8.53 -4.25
N TYR A 99 1.34 9.52 -4.97
CA TYR A 99 0.51 9.28 -6.14
C TYR A 99 1.27 8.60 -7.28
N ASN A 100 2.55 8.93 -7.49
CA ASN A 100 3.39 8.22 -8.45
C ASN A 100 3.55 6.74 -8.12
N VAL A 101 3.58 6.37 -6.84
CA VAL A 101 3.58 4.97 -6.42
C VAL A 101 2.21 4.33 -6.62
N ILE A 102 1.12 5.01 -6.23
CA ILE A 102 -0.23 4.44 -6.23
C ILE A 102 -0.79 4.28 -7.65
N PHE A 103 -0.65 5.31 -8.47
CA PHE A 103 -1.29 5.44 -9.78
C PHE A 103 -0.31 5.49 -10.94
N GLY A 104 0.97 5.74 -10.68
CA GLY A 104 1.99 5.76 -11.71
C GLY A 104 2.35 4.36 -12.23
N ASP A 105 3.17 4.34 -13.28
CA ASP A 105 3.60 3.09 -13.93
C ASP A 105 4.71 2.35 -13.16
N VAL A 106 5.21 2.94 -12.07
CA VAL A 106 6.38 2.48 -11.31
C VAL A 106 6.25 1.04 -10.80
N LEU A 107 5.03 0.53 -10.62
CA LEU A 107 4.76 -0.78 -10.02
C LEU A 107 3.94 -1.73 -10.92
N LYS A 108 3.74 -1.39 -12.20
CA LYS A 108 2.93 -2.23 -13.12
C LYS A 108 3.70 -3.45 -13.64
N ASN A 109 4.02 -4.39 -12.76
CA ASN A 109 4.49 -5.73 -13.13
C ASN A 109 3.35 -6.70 -13.45
N THR A 110 2.11 -6.20 -13.61
CA THR A 110 0.95 -7.06 -13.86
C THR A 110 0.90 -7.42 -15.34
N LYS A 111 0.99 -8.71 -15.66
CA LYS A 111 0.68 -9.26 -16.99
C LYS A 111 -0.49 -10.22 -16.83
N VAL A 112 -1.45 -10.16 -17.76
CA VAL A 112 -2.48 -11.19 -17.86
C VAL A 112 -1.79 -12.49 -18.26
N ASP A 113 -2.04 -13.57 -17.51
CA ASP A 113 -1.59 -14.89 -17.90
C ASP A 113 -2.41 -15.36 -19.10
N LYS A 114 -1.79 -15.32 -20.28
CA LYS A 114 -2.42 -15.70 -21.54
C LYS A 114 -2.54 -17.22 -21.72
N SER A 115 -2.01 -18.02 -20.79
CA SER A 115 -2.15 -19.48 -20.85
C SER A 115 -3.54 -19.99 -20.45
N LEU A 116 -4.41 -19.09 -19.96
CA LEU A 116 -5.80 -19.34 -19.60
C LEU A 116 -6.81 -18.86 -20.67
N GLU A 117 -6.34 -18.35 -21.81
CA GLU A 117 -7.13 -18.03 -23.03
C GLU A 117 -7.05 -19.18 -24.04
#